data_AF-X1RFX1-F1
#
_entry.id   AF-X1RFX1-F1
#
_cell.length_a   1.000
_cell.length_b   1.000
_cell.length_c   1.000
_cell.angle_alpha   90.00
_cell.angle_beta   90.00
_cell.angle_gamma   90.00
#
_symmetry.space_group_name_H-M   'P 1'
#
loop_
_entity.id
_entity.type
_entity.pdbx_description
1 polymer ?
#
loop_
_entity_poly.entity_id
_entity_poly.type
_entity_poly.pdbx_seq_one_letter_code
_entity_poly.pdbx_strand_id
1 'polypeptide(L)' 'DKWRQWTPKEDEELAHSYQSGVPLEQIAMKLGRSRDAIECRASLKKLTRRGMIPRTIEWENLDDRVGRLESNNFIDDKS' A
#
# COMPACT_ATOMS: atom_id res chain seq x y z
N ASP A 1 1.93 2.13 -27.47
CA ASP A 1 3.28 2.22 -26.89
C ASP A 1 3.96 0.88 -26.79
N LYS A 2 5.23 0.83 -27.21
CA LYS A 2 6.10 -0.36 -27.13
C LYS A 2 6.16 -0.87 -25.68
N TRP A 3 6.16 -2.19 -25.51
CA TRP A 3 6.44 -2.84 -24.23
C TRP A 3 7.83 -2.47 -23.74
N ARG A 4 7.91 -1.48 -22.83
CA ARG A 4 9.16 -1.12 -22.15
C ARG A 4 9.51 -2.25 -21.17
N GLN A 5 10.66 -2.89 -21.37
CA GLN A 5 11.13 -3.94 -20.46
C GLN A 5 11.37 -3.38 -19.05
N TRP A 6 11.24 -4.24 -18.04
CA TRP A 6 11.60 -3.92 -16.65
C TRP A 6 13.10 -4.08 -16.47
N THR A 7 13.75 -3.02 -15.98
CA THR A 7 15.16 -3.05 -15.62
C THR A 7 15.35 -3.59 -14.20
N PRO A 8 16.52 -4.16 -13.86
CA PRO A 8 16.82 -4.58 -12.49
C PRO A 8 16.63 -3.46 -11.45
N LYS A 9 17.02 -2.22 -11.80
CA LYS A 9 16.84 -1.04 -10.95
C LYS A 9 15.38 -0.70 -10.70
N GLU A 10 14.51 -0.84 -11.71
CA GLU A 10 13.06 -0.66 -11.52
C GLU A 10 12.48 -1.75 -10.61
N ASP A 11 12.95 -3.00 -10.72
CA ASP A 11 12.52 -4.09 -9.83
C ASP A 11 12.97 -3.86 -8.37
N GLU A 12 14.19 -3.39 -8.16
CA GLU A 12 14.72 -3.04 -6.84
C GLU A 12 13.92 -1.92 -6.19
N GLU A 13 13.68 -0.84 -6.94
CA GLU A 13 12.89 0.30 -6.48
C GLU A 13 11.43 -0.09 -6.22
N LEU A 14 10.84 -0.92 -7.09
CA LEU A 14 9.51 -1.49 -6.88
C LEU A 14 9.47 -2.29 -5.58
N ALA A 15 10.41 -3.22 -5.37
CA ALA A 15 10.45 -4.04 -4.17
C ALA A 15 10.57 -3.20 -2.90
N HIS A 16 11.51 -2.25 -2.88
CA HIS A 16 11.73 -1.38 -1.74
C HIS A 16 10.49 -0.54 -1.40
N SER A 17 9.92 0.15 -2.39
CA SER A 17 8.75 1.02 -2.20
C SER A 17 7.49 0.21 -1.84
N TYR A 18 7.28 -0.93 -2.50
CA TYR A 18 6.13 -1.79 -2.27
C TYR A 18 6.15 -2.40 -0.86
N GLN A 19 7.31 -2.91 -0.43
CA GLN A 19 7.49 -3.46 0.92
C GLN A 19 7.43 -2.38 1.99
N SER A 20 7.83 -1.15 1.69
CA SER A 20 7.73 0.00 2.61
C SER A 20 6.31 0.57 2.72
N GLY A 21 5.34 0.01 1.99
CA GLY A 21 3.93 0.41 2.06
C GLY A 21 3.58 1.63 1.20
N VAL A 22 4.48 2.09 0.31
CA VAL A 22 4.23 3.25 -0.56
C VAL A 22 3.00 3.00 -1.46
N PRO A 23 2.06 3.95 -1.60
CA PRO A 23 0.89 3.80 -2.47
C PRO A 23 1.27 3.47 -3.92
N LEU A 24 0.48 2.62 -4.60
CA LEU A 24 0.80 2.17 -5.96
C LEU A 24 0.91 3.32 -6.95
N GLU A 25 0.05 4.34 -6.83
CA GLU A 25 0.06 5.53 -7.67
C GLU A 25 1.37 6.30 -7.55
N GLN A 26 1.96 6.39 -6.35
CA GLN A 26 3.25 7.05 -6.15
C GLN A 26 4.40 6.24 -6.75
N ILE A 27 4.36 4.91 -6.63
CA ILE A 27 5.34 4.02 -7.28
C ILE A 27 5.23 4.15 -8.81
N ALA A 28 4.01 4.16 -9.33
CA ALA A 28 3.70 4.31 -10.75
C ALA A 28 4.24 5.63 -11.31
N MET A 29 3.97 6.75 -10.63
CA MET A 29 4.53 8.06 -10.98
C MET A 29 6.06 8.05 -10.95
N LYS A 30 6.67 7.50 -9.90
CA LYS A 30 8.13 7.44 -9.73
C LYS A 30 8.83 6.65 -10.85
N LEU A 31 8.23 5.54 -11.27
CA LEU A 31 8.81 4.65 -12.30
C LEU A 31 8.39 5.03 -13.73
N GLY A 32 7.46 5.97 -13.89
CA GLY A 32 6.88 6.32 -15.18
C GLY A 32 6.12 5.13 -15.80
N ARG A 33 5.30 4.45 -15.00
CA ARG A 33 4.50 3.28 -15.39
C ARG A 33 3.05 3.47 -14.97
N SER A 34 2.14 2.66 -15.51
CA SER A 34 0.76 2.61 -15.02
C SER A 34 0.68 1.84 -13.70
N ARG A 35 -0.35 2.13 -12.90
CA ARG A 35 -0.64 1.40 -11.66
C ARG A 35 -0.77 -0.11 -11.91
N ASP A 36 -1.51 -0.50 -12.94
CA ASP A 36 -1.72 -1.92 -13.27
C ASP A 36 -0.42 -2.63 -13.67
N ALA A 37 0.53 -1.92 -14.30
CA ALA A 37 1.85 -2.46 -14.58
C ALA A 37 2.66 -2.71 -13.28
N ILE A 38 2.53 -1.83 -12.29
CA ILE A 38 3.14 -2.00 -10.96
C ILE A 38 2.55 -3.25 -10.28
N GLU A 39 1.23 -3.38 -10.27
CA GLU A 39 0.52 -4.51 -9.63
C GLU A 39 0.90 -5.84 -10.29
N CYS A 40 0.78 -5.96 -11.61
CA CYS A 40 1.19 -7.15 -12.35
C CYS A 40 2.65 -7.52 -12.08
N ARG A 41 3.56 -6.53 -12.07
CA ARG A 41 4.98 -6.80 -11.81
C ARG A 41 5.22 -7.25 -10.37
N ALA A 42 4.56 -6.63 -9.39
CA ALA A 42 4.66 -7.01 -7.99
C ALA A 42 4.18 -8.45 -7.77
N SER A 43 3.08 -8.86 -8.42
CA SER A 43 2.59 -10.25 -8.41
C SER A 43 3.59 -11.22 -9.03
N LEU A 44 4.15 -10.90 -10.21
CA LEU A 44 5.18 -11.72 -10.86
C LEU A 44 6.44 -11.87 -9.99
N LYS A 45 6.80 -10.82 -9.25
CA LYS A 45 7.92 -10.79 -8.31
C LYS A 45 7.58 -11.36 -6.93
N LYS A 46 6.33 -11.79 -6.71
CA LYS A 46 5.82 -12.32 -5.43
C LYS A 46 6.09 -11.39 -4.24
N LEU A 47 5.97 -10.07 -4.45
CA LEU A 47 6.19 -9.07 -3.41
C LEU A 47 4.99 -9.01 -2.46
N THR A 48 5.28 -8.81 -1.17
CA THR A 48 4.26 -8.58 -0.13
C THR A 48 4.35 -7.15 0.40
N ARG A 49 3.21 -6.53 0.73
CA ARG A 49 3.18 -5.20 1.37
C ARG A 49 3.32 -5.38 2.88
N ARG A 50 4.30 -4.74 3.50
CA ARG A 50 4.38 -4.69 4.97
C ARG A 50 3.22 -3.83 5.48
N GLY A 51 2.45 -4.36 6.43
CA GLY A 51 1.35 -3.63 7.06
C GLY A 51 0.01 -3.70 6.32
N MET A 52 -0.12 -4.47 5.23
CA MET A 52 -1.44 -4.86 4.75
C MET A 52 -1.97 -5.94 5.68
N ILE A 53 -2.64 -5.50 6.75
CA ILE A 53 -3.57 -6.36 7.47
C ILE A 53 -4.60 -6.78 6.41
N PRO A 54 -4.83 -8.08 6.16
CA PRO A 54 -5.92 -8.52 5.30
C PRO A 54 -7.19 -7.77 5.72
N ARG A 55 -7.95 -7.25 4.75
CA ARG A 55 -9.27 -6.63 5.00
C ARG A 55 -10.23 -7.59 5.74
N THR A 56 -9.85 -8.86 5.88
CA THR A 56 -10.55 -9.96 6.54
C THR A 56 -9.97 -10.32 7.91
N ILE A 57 -8.97 -9.63 8.47
CA ILE A 57 -8.64 -9.87 9.89
C ILE A 57 -9.74 -9.21 10.71
N GLU A 58 -10.58 -10.09 11.23
CA GLU A 58 -11.68 -9.81 12.14
C GLU A 58 -11.21 -9.03 13.36
N TRP A 59 -12.11 -8.20 13.87
CA TRP A 59 -11.95 -7.09 14.81
C TRP A 59 -11.47 -7.45 16.23
N GLU A 60 -10.68 -8.50 16.42
CA GLU A 60 -10.35 -8.98 17.78
C GLU A 60 -9.11 -8.33 18.43
N ASN A 61 -8.35 -7.47 17.73
CA ASN A 61 -7.15 -6.85 18.31
C ASN A 61 -6.93 -5.37 17.91
N LEU A 62 -8.00 -4.65 17.56
CA LEU A 62 -7.90 -3.22 17.22
C LEU A 62 -7.77 -2.32 18.46
N ASP A 63 -8.31 -2.72 19.62
CA ASP A 63 -8.30 -1.93 20.85
C ASP A 63 -6.89 -1.60 21.36
N ASP A 64 -5.91 -2.47 21.16
CA ASP A 64 -4.54 -2.22 21.62
C ASP A 64 -3.78 -1.17 20.80
N ARG A 65 -4.26 -0.81 19.60
CA ARG A 65 -3.59 0.16 18.71
C ARG A 65 -4.31 1.51 18.60
N VAL A 66 -5.55 1.65 19.08
CA VAL A 66 -6.27 2.94 19.10
C VAL A 66 -5.93 3.80 20.32
N GLY A 67 -4.92 3.44 21.12
CA GLY A 67 -4.43 4.24 22.25
C GLY A 67 -3.84 5.62 21.87
N ARG A 68 -3.93 6.05 20.62
CA ARG A 68 -3.54 7.39 20.18
C ARG A 68 -4.24 7.71 18.86
N LEU A 69 -5.49 8.18 18.91
CA LEU A 69 -6.10 9.12 17.96
C LEU A 69 -7.63 9.26 18.16
N GLU A 70 -8.15 9.43 19.39
CA GLU A 70 -9.47 10.04 19.57
C GLU A 70 -9.43 11.10 20.67
N SER A 71 -8.68 12.16 20.40
CA SER A 71 -8.98 13.50 20.89
C SER A 71 -9.32 14.35 19.67
N ASN A 72 -10.57 14.26 19.22
CA ASN A 72 -11.39 15.41 18.79
C ASN A 72 -12.63 14.97 18.01
N ASN A 73 -13.78 15.31 18.59
CA ASN A 73 -14.98 15.77 17.92
C ASN A 73 -15.67 14.81 16.94
N PHE A 74 -16.69 14.11 17.45
CA PHE A 74 -18.00 14.22 16.81
C PHE A 74 -19.09 14.42 17.85
N ILE A 75 -19.77 15.55 17.72
CA ILE A 75 -20.98 15.92 18.45
C ILE A 75 -22.12 15.15 17.78
N ASP A 76 -22.92 14.41 18.56
CA ASP A 76 -24.37 14.52 18.45
C ASP A 76 -25.07 14.53 19.81
N ASP A 77 -25.70 15.67 20.05
CA ASP A 77 -26.79 15.89 20.97
C ASP A 77 -27.97 15.00 20.57
N LYS A 78 -28.44 14.14 21.49
CA LYS A 78 -29.85 13.76 21.59
C LYS A 78 -30.26 13.49 23.03
N SER A 79 -30.93 14.51 23.59
CA SER A 79 -32.14 14.48 24.46
C SER A 79 -32.05 13.79 25.82
#